data_AF-A0ABD5B4J1-F1
#
_entry.id   AF-A0ABD5B4J1-F1
#
_cell.length_a   1.000
_cell.length_b   1.000
_cell.length_c   1.000
_cell.angle_alpha   90.00
_cell.angle_beta   90.00
_cell.angle_gamma   90.00
#
_symmetry.space_group_name_H-M   'P 1'
#
loop_
_entity.id
_entity.type
_entity.pdbx_description
1 polymer ?
#
loop_
_entity_poly.entity_id
_entity_poly.type
_entity_poly.pdbx_seq_one_letter_code
_entity_poly.pdbx_strand_id
1 'polypeptide(L)'
;MEMEYNFDILYRMHAKNEQFYKLGYILKNEYVSNNIIILRELKHFRLTSTQLKIIKEAVIDEFSIIKFRLGIQSLEIEVKN
;
A
#
# COMPACT_ATOMS: atom_id res chain seq x y z
N MET A 1 -3.13 -2.36 19.49
CA MET A 1 -2.20 -1.20 19.45
C MET A 1 -1.29 -1.17 18.22
N GLU A 2 -0.44 -2.16 17.90
CA GLU A 2 0.38 -2.14 16.66
C GLU A 2 -0.31 -2.84 15.47
N MET A 3 -0.97 -3.97 15.72
CA MET A 3 -1.73 -4.72 14.70
C MET A 3 -2.88 -3.89 14.11
N GLU A 4 -3.60 -3.13 14.93
CA GLU A 4 -4.66 -2.20 14.50
C GLU A 4 -4.10 -1.08 13.62
N TYR A 5 -2.88 -0.62 13.91
CA TYR A 5 -2.21 0.42 13.13
C TYR A 5 -1.79 -0.08 11.75
N ASN A 6 -1.22 -1.29 11.67
CA ASN A 6 -0.86 -1.94 10.40
C ASN A 6 -2.10 -2.23 9.56
N PHE A 7 -3.22 -2.58 10.18
CA PHE A 7 -4.48 -2.76 9.47
C PHE A 7 -5.02 -1.45 8.89
N ASP A 8 -5.08 -0.37 9.68
CA ASP A 8 -5.55 0.94 9.22
C ASP A 8 -4.74 1.45 8.03
N ILE A 9 -3.42 1.30 8.06
CA ILE A 9 -2.57 1.83 7.01
C ILE A 9 -2.68 1.06 5.69
N LEU A 10 -2.83 -0.27 5.76
CA LEU A 10 -3.07 -1.10 4.58
C LEU A 10 -4.47 -0.86 3.99
N TYR A 11 -5.47 -0.62 4.85
CA TYR A 11 -6.80 -0.21 4.41
C TYR A 11 -6.75 1.13 3.65
N ARG A 12 -6.00 2.11 4.15
CA ARG A 12 -5.79 3.39 3.44
C ARG A 12 -5.08 3.20 2.10
N MET A 13 -4.12 2.29 2.00
CA MET A 13 -3.50 1.94 0.71
C MET A 13 -4.51 1.38 -0.29
N HIS A 14 -5.40 0.49 0.15
CA HIS A 14 -6.48 -0.04 -0.68
C HIS A 14 -7.43 1.07 -1.16
N ALA A 15 -7.88 1.94 -0.26
CA ALA A 15 -8.73 3.07 -0.60
C ALA A 15 -8.09 4.01 -1.64
N LYS A 16 -6.77 4.20 -1.54
CA LYS A 16 -6.02 5.03 -2.47
C LYS A 16 -5.82 4.38 -3.83
N ASN A 17 -5.62 3.07 -3.88
CA ASN A 17 -5.60 2.29 -5.12
C ASN A 17 -6.93 2.43 -5.89
N GLU A 18 -8.05 2.35 -5.16
CA GLU A 18 -9.40 2.56 -5.70
C GLU A 18 -9.58 3.98 -6.26
N GLN A 19 -9.11 5.00 -5.52
CA GLN A 19 -9.15 6.39 -5.99
C GLN A 19 -8.34 6.58 -7.28
N PHE A 20 -7.10 6.10 -7.34
CA PHE A 20 -6.27 6.22 -8.54
C PHE A 20 -6.85 5.49 -9.74
N TYR A 21 -7.50 4.34 -9.52
CA TYR A 21 -8.20 3.63 -10.59
C TYR A 21 -9.40 4.43 -11.10
N LYS A 22 -10.25 4.95 -10.21
CA LYS A 22 -11.41 5.78 -10.58
C LYS A 22 -11.04 7.05 -11.34
N LEU A 23 -9.91 7.66 -10.98
CA LEU A 23 -9.39 8.86 -11.63
C LEU A 23 -8.60 8.57 -12.91
N GLY A 24 -8.40 7.30 -13.27
CA GLY A 24 -7.70 6.89 -14.50
C GLY A 24 -6.18 7.00 -14.45
N TYR A 25 -5.58 7.17 -13.25
CA TYR A 25 -4.13 7.25 -13.10
C TYR A 25 -3.44 5.88 -13.19
N ILE A 26 -4.18 4.80 -12.92
CA ILE A 26 -3.71 3.42 -13.07
C ILE A 26 -4.70 2.60 -13.88
N LEU A 27 -4.20 1.58 -14.57
CA LEU A 27 -5.01 0.67 -15.38
C LEU A 27 -5.59 -0.47 -14.53
N LYS A 28 -6.60 -1.18 -15.05
CA LYS A 28 -7.28 -2.28 -14.34
C LYS A 28 -6.31 -3.39 -13.89
N ASN A 29 -5.32 -3.72 -14.72
CA ASN A 29 -4.30 -4.72 -14.36
C ASN A 29 -3.45 -4.25 -13.17
N GLU A 30 -2.99 -2.99 -13.18
CA GLU A 30 -2.25 -2.39 -12.06
C GLU A 30 -3.11 -2.33 -10.78
N TYR A 31 -4.38 -1.92 -10.90
CA TYR A 31 -5.33 -1.94 -9.78
C TYR A 31 -5.45 -3.33 -9.13
N VAL A 32 -5.64 -4.38 -9.94
CA VAL A 32 -5.75 -5.76 -9.43
C VAL A 32 -4.44 -6.22 -8.79
N SER A 33 -3.30 -6.00 -9.44
CA SER A 33 -1.98 -6.38 -8.92
C SER A 33 -1.68 -5.71 -7.58
N ASN A 34 -1.94 -4.40 -7.47
CA ASN A 34 -1.74 -3.64 -6.23
C ASN A 34 -2.60 -4.19 -5.09
N ASN A 35 -3.88 -4.52 -5.35
CA ASN A 35 -4.77 -5.10 -4.34
C ASN A 35 -4.29 -6.48 -3.88
N ILE A 36 -3.74 -7.30 -4.77
CA ILE A 36 -3.15 -8.61 -4.39
C ILE A 36 -1.97 -8.41 -3.44
N ILE A 37 -1.09 -7.44 -3.72
CA ILE A 37 0.06 -7.11 -2.85
C ILE A 37 -0.44 -6.67 -1.47
N ILE A 38 -1.36 -5.70 -1.41
CA ILE A 38 -1.92 -5.19 -0.14
C ILE A 38 -2.57 -6.33 0.68
N LEU A 39 -3.32 -7.23 0.03
CA LEU A 39 -4.00 -8.34 0.70
C LEU A 39 -3.04 -9.41 1.23
N ARG A 40 -1.89 -9.62 0.59
CA ARG A 40 -0.85 -10.53 1.12
C ARG A 40 -0.31 -10.00 2.43
N GLU A 41 -0.02 -8.72 2.49
CA GLU A 41 0.50 -8.08 3.70
C GLU A 41 -0.51 -8.03 4.84
N LEU A 42 -1.80 -7.86 4.51
CA LEU A 42 -2.88 -8.00 5.49
C LEU A 42 -2.94 -9.40 6.13
N LYS A 43 -2.46 -10.46 5.49
CA LYS A 43 -2.41 -11.81 6.07
C LYS A 43 -1.22 -12.02 7.00
N HIS A 44 -0.10 -11.34 6.73
CA HIS A 44 1.16 -11.55 7.43
C HIS A 44 1.41 -10.54 8.57
N PHE A 45 0.74 -9.37 8.54
CA PHE A 45 0.75 -8.31 9.58
C PHE A 45 2.13 -7.80 10.04
N ARG A 46 3.23 -8.14 9.33
CA ARG A 46 4.60 -7.83 9.72
C ARG A 46 5.22 -6.80 8.79
N LEU A 47 4.76 -5.56 8.91
CA LEU A 47 5.45 -4.43 8.28
C LEU A 47 6.63 -4.00 9.15
N THR A 48 7.80 -3.86 8.54
CA THR A 48 8.95 -3.22 9.19
C THR A 48 8.67 -1.75 9.46
N SER A 49 9.39 -1.15 10.42
CA SER A 49 9.31 0.29 10.71
C SER A 49 9.61 1.15 9.46
N THR A 50 10.53 0.70 8.60
CA THR A 50 10.85 1.34 7.33
C THR A 50 9.68 1.28 6.34
N GLN A 51 9.09 0.10 6.14
CA GLN A 51 7.89 -0.05 5.29
C GLN A 51 6.76 0.83 5.80
N LEU A 52 6.50 0.82 7.12
CA LEU A 52 5.49 1.68 7.72
C LEU A 52 5.72 3.17 7.41
N LYS A 53 6.96 3.66 7.48
CA LYS A 53 7.27 5.04 7.15
C LYS A 53 6.96 5.36 5.67
N ILE A 54 7.40 4.51 4.75
CA ILE A 54 7.16 4.70 3.30
C ILE A 54 5.66 4.70 3.00
N ILE A 55 4.92 3.74 3.57
CA ILE A 55 3.47 3.63 3.36
C ILE A 55 2.74 4.82 3.98
N LYS A 56 3.16 5.33 5.15
CA LYS A 56 2.59 6.56 5.74
C LYS A 56 2.67 7.72 4.77
N GLU A 57 3.85 7.94 4.19
CA GLU A 57 4.05 9.00 3.19
C GLU A 57 3.21 8.76 1.93
N ALA A 58 3.09 7.50 1.51
CA ALA A 58 2.27 7.09 0.38
C ALA A 58 0.77 7.34 0.59
N VAL A 59 0.24 7.17 1.80
CA VAL A 59 -1.19 7.40 2.08
C VAL A 59 -1.51 8.87 2.35
N ILE A 60 -0.63 9.61 3.04
CA ILE A 60 -0.84 11.02 3.41
C ILE A 60 -0.86 11.94 2.18
N ASP A 61 0.01 11.71 1.20
CA ASP A 61 0.11 12.59 0.02
C ASP A 61 -0.94 12.22 -1.03
N GLU A 62 -2.18 12.69 -0.86
CA GLU A 62 -3.37 12.32 -1.65
C GLU A 62 -3.19 12.35 -3.17
N PHE A 63 -2.31 13.21 -3.70
CA PHE A 63 -2.15 13.42 -5.14
C PHE A 63 -0.92 12.73 -5.75
N SER A 64 0.00 12.22 -4.93
CA SER A 64 1.24 11.66 -5.44
C SER A 64 1.12 10.16 -5.80
N ILE A 65 0.86 9.89 -7.07
CA ILE A 65 0.94 8.52 -7.63
C ILE A 65 2.35 7.93 -7.49
N ILE A 66 3.40 8.77 -7.53
CA ILE A 66 4.79 8.31 -7.37
C ILE A 66 5.00 7.72 -5.98
N LYS A 67 4.59 8.45 -4.93
CA LYS A 67 4.70 7.94 -3.54
C LYS A 67 3.82 6.72 -3.33
N PHE A 68 2.64 6.67 -3.94
CA PHE A 68 1.79 5.49 -3.88
C PHE A 68 2.47 4.26 -4.49
N ARG A 69 3.07 4.38 -5.68
CA ARG A 69 3.80 3.28 -6.32
C ARG A 69 5.01 2.83 -5.50
N LEU A 70 5.75 3.76 -4.91
CA LEU A 70 6.82 3.44 -3.96
C LEU A 70 6.28 2.68 -2.74
N GLY A 71 5.12 3.08 -2.22
CA GLY A 71 4.39 2.37 -1.18
C GLY A 71 4.11 0.91 -1.56
N ILE A 72 3.52 0.67 -2.73
CA ILE A 72 3.25 -0.69 -3.25
C ILE A 72 4.54 -1.50 -3.41
N GLN A 73 5.58 -0.92 -4.01
CA GLN A 73 6.88 -1.59 -4.17
C GLN A 73 7.51 -1.97 -2.84
N SER A 74 7.37 -1.13 -1.82
CA SER A 74 7.90 -1.43 -0.47
C SER A 74 7.20 -2.63 0.19
N LEU A 75 5.95 -2.92 -0.19
CA LEU A 75 5.22 -4.11 0.24
C LEU A 75 5.61 -5.37 -0.54
N GLU A 76 6.04 -5.21 -1.79
CA GLU A 76 6.43 -6.34 -2.65
C GLU A 76 7.82 -6.88 -2.33
N ILE A 77 8.69 -6.06 -1.74
CA ILE A 77 10.00 -6.51 -1.26
C ILE A 77 9.77 -7.45 -0.07
N GLU A 78 9.69 -8.75 -0.36
CA GLU A 78 9.79 -9.78 0.68
C GLU A 78 11.07 -9.54 1.46
N VAL A 79 10.92 -9.30 2.77
CA VAL A 79 12.04 -9.42 3.69
C VAL A 79 12.39 -10.91 3.68
N LYS A 80 13.35 -11.30 2.83
CA LYS A 80 14.03 -12.60 2.90
C LYS A 80 14.70 -12.68 4.28
N ASN A 81 13.97 -13.16 5.27
CA ASN A 81 14.51 -13.62 6.55
C ASN A 81 14.55 -15.14 6.51
#